data_AF-A0A6N7W893-F1
#
_entry.id   AF-A0A6N7W893-F1
#
_cell.length_a   1.000
_cell.length_b   1.000
_cell.length_c   1.000
_cell.angle_alpha   90.00
_cell.angle_beta   90.00
_cell.angle_gamma   90.00
#
_symmetry.space_group_name_H-M   'P 1'
#
loop_
_entity.id
_entity.type
_entity.pdbx_description
1 polymer ?
#
loop_
_entity_poly.entity_id
_entity_poly.type
_entity_poly.pdbx_seq_one_letter_code
_entity_poly.pdbx_strand_id
1 'polypeptide(L)'
;MAISKVRIELNKPGIGQFLKDQRSNPKMLALLESEGRKIASRAGPGFDVKRMEQRQNRPGVRIYPETRAAKQAQARENRLGRALGGG
;
A
#
# COMPACT_ATOMS: atom_id res chain seq x y z
N MET A 1 -26.76 -6.63 2.14
CA MET A 1 -25.52 -7.42 2.29
C MET A 1 -24.37 -6.59 1.73
N ALA A 2 -23.45 -6.15 2.57
CA ALA A 2 -22.32 -5.30 2.17
C ALA A 2 -21.21 -6.16 1.54
N ILE A 3 -20.65 -5.71 0.42
CA ILE A 3 -19.50 -6.36 -0.23
C ILE A 3 -18.30 -6.20 0.72
N SER A 4 -17.90 -7.27 1.38
CA SER A 4 -16.87 -7.28 2.43
C SER A 4 -15.46 -7.53 1.90
N LYS A 5 -15.31 -7.86 0.61
CA LYS A 5 -14.02 -8.09 -0.04
C LYS A 5 -14.16 -8.03 -1.56
N VAL A 6 -13.29 -7.25 -2.20
CA VAL A 6 -13.06 -7.28 -3.65
C VAL A 6 -11.66 -7.84 -3.88
N ARG A 7 -11.54 -8.92 -4.66
CA ARG A 7 -10.27 -9.56 -5.02
C ARG A 7 -10.14 -9.54 -6.54
N ILE A 8 -9.09 -8.89 -7.05
CA ILE A 8 -8.71 -8.98 -8.46
C ILE A 8 -7.73 -10.14 -8.57
N GLU A 9 -8.14 -11.23 -9.23
CA GLU A 9 -7.31 -12.40 -9.48
C GLU A 9 -6.74 -12.37 -10.90
N LEU A 10 -5.42 -12.28 -11.01
CA LEU A 10 -4.69 -12.42 -12.27
C LEU A 10 -4.04 -13.81 -12.33
N ASN A 11 -4.81 -14.82 -12.74
CA ASN A 11 -4.41 -16.24 -12.78
C ASN A 11 -3.67 -16.64 -14.07
N LYS A 12 -2.80 -15.78 -14.63
CA LYS A 12 -1.94 -16.17 -15.76
C LYS A 12 -0.49 -16.40 -15.32
N PRO A 13 0.10 -17.58 -15.60
CA PRO A 13 1.46 -17.93 -15.16
C PRO A 13 2.52 -16.89 -15.59
N GLY A 14 2.38 -16.30 -16.78
CA GLY A 14 3.29 -15.26 -17.28
C GLY A 14 3.25 -13.94 -16.51
N ILE A 15 2.10 -13.57 -15.92
CA ILE A 15 1.96 -12.32 -15.15
C ILE A 15 2.58 -12.48 -13.76
N GLY A 16 2.42 -13.66 -13.13
CA GLY A 16 3.08 -13.98 -11.87
C GLY A 16 4.60 -13.94 -11.97
N GLN A 17 5.16 -14.41 -13.09
CA GLN A 17 6.60 -14.31 -13.38
C GLN A 17 7.04 -12.85 -13.61
N PHE A 18 6.25 -12.08 -14.37
CA PHE A 18 6.51 -10.66 -14.65
C PHE A 18 6.46 -9.76 -13.40
N LEU A 19 5.60 -10.08 -12.44
CA LEU A 19 5.50 -9.36 -11.16
C LEU A 19 6.57 -9.77 -10.14
N LYS A 20 7.11 -10.99 -10.26
CA LYS A 20 8.11 -11.54 -9.33
C LYS A 20 9.52 -10.99 -9.55
N ASP A 21 9.79 -10.48 -10.75
CA ASP A 21 11.15 -10.12 -11.15
C ASP A 21 11.38 -8.61 -11.03
N GLN A 22 11.71 -8.13 -9.81
CA GLN A 22 11.95 -6.70 -9.56
C GLN A 22 13.20 -6.16 -10.27
N ARG A 23 14.21 -7.00 -10.56
CA ARG A 23 15.35 -6.59 -11.43
C ARG A 23 14.86 -6.19 -12.82
N SER A 24 13.72 -6.72 -13.23
CA SER A 24 13.10 -6.51 -14.53
C SER A 24 12.01 -5.42 -14.52
N ASN A 25 11.65 -4.83 -13.36
CA ASN A 25 10.54 -3.85 -13.32
C ASN A 25 10.59 -2.77 -12.21
N PRO A 26 11.58 -1.84 -12.24
CA PRO A 26 11.64 -0.69 -11.32
C PRO A 26 10.39 0.21 -11.40
N LYS A 27 9.69 0.20 -12.54
CA LYS A 27 8.46 0.97 -12.75
C LYS A 27 7.31 0.52 -11.84
N MET A 28 7.23 -0.77 -11.52
CA MET A 28 6.19 -1.29 -10.61
C MET A 28 6.40 -0.79 -9.18
N LEU A 29 7.64 -0.79 -8.69
CA LEU A 29 7.95 -0.29 -7.35
C LEU A 29 7.70 1.22 -7.25
N ALA A 30 8.08 1.98 -8.29
CA ALA A 30 7.79 3.41 -8.38
C ALA A 30 6.29 3.70 -8.41
N LEU A 31 5.50 2.89 -9.13
CA LEU A 31 4.04 3.00 -9.15
C LEU A 31 3.45 2.74 -7.76
N LEU A 32 3.86 1.66 -7.10
CA LEU A 32 3.39 1.33 -5.74
C LEU A 32 3.76 2.41 -4.72
N GLU A 33 4.94 3.00 -4.84
CA GLU A 33 5.33 4.12 -3.99
C GLU A 33 4.50 5.37 -4.28
N SER A 34 4.24 5.67 -5.56
CA SER A 34 3.37 6.79 -5.95
C SER A 34 1.97 6.63 -5.36
N GLU A 35 1.37 5.44 -5.49
CA GLU A 35 0.07 5.14 -4.90
C GLU A 35 0.11 5.19 -3.36
N GLY A 36 1.16 4.65 -2.75
CA GLY A 36 1.39 4.73 -1.30
C GLY A 36 1.43 6.18 -0.80
N ARG A 37 2.10 7.07 -1.54
CA ARG A 37 2.19 8.50 -1.19
C ARG A 37 0.85 9.21 -1.33
N LYS A 38 0.03 8.86 -2.33
CA LYS A 38 -1.33 9.38 -2.45
C LYS A 38 -2.18 9.00 -1.23
N ILE A 39 -2.08 7.76 -0.77
CA ILE A 39 -2.81 7.29 0.41
C ILE A 39 -2.27 7.98 1.69
N ALA A 40 -0.96 8.12 1.85
CA ALA A 40 -0.36 8.84 2.97
C ALA A 40 -0.83 10.30 3.01
N SER A 41 -0.86 10.98 1.86
CA SER A 41 -1.37 12.34 1.74
C SER A 41 -2.85 12.46 2.14
N ARG A 42 -3.69 11.49 1.75
CA ARG A 42 -5.10 11.42 2.18
C ARG A 42 -5.28 11.14 3.67
N ALA A 43 -4.39 10.34 4.26
CA ALA A 43 -4.41 10.04 5.70
C ALA A 43 -4.00 11.27 6.54
N GLY A 44 -3.31 12.24 5.93
CA GLY A 44 -2.95 13.52 6.51
C GLY A 44 -1.49 13.61 6.94
N PRO A 45 -1.10 14.69 7.65
CA PRO A 45 0.28 14.92 8.02
C PRO A 45 0.82 13.87 9.01
N GLY A 46 2.09 13.50 8.85
CA GLY A 46 2.79 12.57 9.72
C GLY A 46 2.64 11.08 9.34
N PHE A 47 2.05 10.79 8.18
CA PHE A 47 2.09 9.46 7.57
C PHE A 47 3.17 9.38 6.50
N ASP A 48 3.90 8.28 6.49
CA ASP A 48 5.02 8.06 5.59
C ASP A 48 4.93 6.67 4.91
N VAL A 49 5.72 6.49 3.85
CA VAL A 49 5.71 5.32 2.98
C VAL A 49 7.09 4.68 2.95
N LYS A 50 7.18 3.44 3.43
CA LYS A 50 8.41 2.65 3.41
C LYS A 50 8.30 1.54 2.39
N ARG A 51 9.28 1.43 1.52
CA ARG A 51 9.45 0.27 0.63
C ARG A 51 9.74 -0.96 1.50
N MET A 52 9.00 -2.03 1.27
CA MET A 52 9.22 -3.29 1.96
C MET A 52 10.23 -4.13 1.18
N GLU A 53 11.20 -4.70 1.89
CA GLU A 53 12.06 -5.74 1.32
C GLU A 53 11.22 -6.92 0.86
N GLN A 54 11.63 -7.53 -0.25
CA GLN A 54 10.88 -8.58 -0.94
C GLN A 54 10.60 -9.77 -0.01
N ARG A 55 9.39 -9.85 0.54
CA ARG A 55 8.84 -11.12 1.00
C ARG A 55 8.31 -11.88 -0.21
N GLN A 56 8.89 -13.04 -0.49
CA GLN A 56 8.42 -13.96 -1.54
C GLN A 56 8.35 -13.33 -2.95
N ASN A 57 9.36 -12.52 -3.31
CA ASN A 57 9.47 -11.87 -4.63
C ASN A 57 8.33 -10.90 -4.98
N ARG A 58 7.59 -10.34 -4.01
CA ARG A 58 6.52 -9.38 -4.30
C ARG A 58 6.96 -7.96 -3.92
N PRO A 59 6.96 -6.98 -4.86
CA PRO A 59 7.09 -5.58 -4.50
C PRO A 59 5.96 -5.15 -3.58
N GLY A 60 6.29 -4.38 -2.55
CA GLY A 60 5.32 -3.86 -1.61
C GLY A 60 5.78 -2.56 -0.98
N VAL A 61 4.82 -1.74 -0.58
CA VAL A 61 5.04 -0.55 0.24
C VAL A 61 4.19 -0.67 1.49
N ARG A 62 4.69 -0.12 2.59
CA ARG A 62 3.99 -0.01 3.86
C ARG A 62 3.78 1.46 4.16
N ILE A 63 2.54 1.83 4.47
CA ILE A 63 2.19 3.17 4.92
C ILE A 63 2.05 3.12 6.44
N TYR A 64 2.66 4.05 7.16
CA TYR A 64 2.66 4.05 8.62
C TYR A 64 2.64 5.47 9.20
N PRO A 65 2.06 5.67 10.39
CA PRO A 65 2.18 6.91 11.12
C PRO A 65 3.58 7.03 11.73
N GLU A 66 4.33 8.03 11.30
CA GLU A 66 5.68 8.32 11.78
C GLU A 66 5.62 9.14 13.09
N THR A 67 4.79 10.18 13.11
CA THR A 67 4.72 11.12 14.24
C THR A 67 3.79 10.64 15.35
N ARG A 68 4.01 11.13 16.58
CA ARG A 68 3.13 10.82 17.72
C ARG A 68 1.69 11.27 17.47
N ALA A 69 1.51 12.42 16.82
CA ALA A 69 0.21 12.93 16.42
C ALA A 69 -0.49 12.01 15.40
N ALA A 70 0.24 11.55 14.38
CA ALA A 70 -0.29 10.60 13.40
C ALA A 70 -0.64 9.25 14.03
N LYS A 71 0.15 8.77 15.00
CA LYS A 71 -0.15 7.53 15.74
C LYS A 71 -1.45 7.66 16.54
N GLN A 72 -1.65 8.79 17.22
CA GLN A 72 -2.86 9.07 17.97
C GLN A 72 -4.08 9.21 17.04
N ALA A 73 -3.93 9.94 15.94
CA ALA A 73 -4.99 10.09 14.93
C ALA A 73 -5.35 8.76 14.27
N GLN A 74 -4.36 7.92 13.95
CA GLN A 74 -4.59 6.58 13.44
C GLN A 74 -5.36 5.71 14.45
N ALA A 75 -4.97 5.74 15.73
CA ALA A 75 -5.61 4.94 16.78
C ALA A 75 -7.06 5.38 17.08
N ARG A 76 -7.34 6.69 16.99
CA ARG A 76 -8.67 7.25 17.29
C ARG A 76 -9.62 7.28 16.10
N GLU A 77 -9.10 7.61 14.92
CA GLU A 77 -9.92 7.96 13.75
C GLU A 77 -9.78 6.96 12.59
N ASN A 78 -8.88 5.97 12.72
CA ASN A 78 -8.57 5.01 11.67
C ASN A 78 -8.28 5.70 10.31
N ARG A 79 -7.46 6.76 10.33
CA ARG A 79 -7.23 7.63 9.15
C ARG A 79 -6.74 6.87 7.92
N LEU A 80 -5.89 5.87 8.08
CA LEU A 80 -5.46 5.02 6.95
C LEU A 80 -6.61 4.19 6.38
N GLY A 81 -7.48 3.63 7.22
CA GLY A 81 -8.67 2.91 6.76
C GLY A 81 -9.62 3.84 6.00
N ARG A 82 -9.84 5.06 6.52
CA ARG A 82 -10.63 6.09 5.85
C ARG A 82 -10.01 6.58 4.54
N ALA A 83 -8.68 6.74 4.50
CA ALA A 83 -7.95 7.15 3.29
C ALA A 83 -8.06 6.14 2.14
N LEU A 84 -8.32 4.87 2.47
CA LEU A 84 -8.60 3.79 1.52
C LEU A 84 -10.10 3.67 1.16
N GLY A 85 -10.97 4.47 1.77
CA GLY A 85 -12.43 4.37 1.60
C GLY A 85 -13.08 3.24 2.39
N GLY A 86 -12.39 2.66 3.38
CA GLY A 86 -12.92 1.60 4.25
C GLY A 86 -13.69 2.11 5.47
N GLY A 87 -14.40 3.22 5.33
CA GLY A 87 -15.22 3.86 6.38
C GLY A 87 -16.69 3.81 6.03
#